data_AF-A0A086W9M5-F1
#
_entry.id   AF-A0A086W9M5-F1
#
_cell.length_a   1.000
_cell.length_b   1.000
_cell.length_c   1.000
_cell.angle_alpha   90.00
_cell.angle_beta   90.00
_cell.angle_gamma   90.00
#
_symmetry.space_group_name_H-M   'P 1'
#
loop_
_entity.id
_entity.type
_entity.pdbx_description
1 polymer ?
#
loop_
_entity_poly.entity_id
_entity_poly.type
_entity_poly.pdbx_seq_one_letter_code
_entity_poly.pdbx_strand_id
1 'polypeptide(L)'
;MKYIAIFATLALFAVTAVHAQDPISTDRPDFVESSNVVGKGRVQLETSVLLERERSGPVRERLVATPTLLRYGIGESFELRAETDGRTNHRHAEGRVRATETGYADASLGLKWHAMDAAGTLPSVGVLLHADLDSGSRAFRGKGARPSLRVVGEWELPGDYSLGVMPGVGVERDESGRYRYGILGVVVGKSINERLRGFVEVALPQIARSSHGGTQASLDLGGAYLLSDTVQLDAMLSRGLNSRTPDTAFTIGFSFKL
;
A
#
# COMPACT_ATOMS: atom_id res chain seq x y z
N MET A 1 28.40 -41.67 -16.76
CA MET A 1 27.36 -42.10 -15.79
C MET A 1 26.40 -40.92 -15.63
N LYS A 2 25.35 -40.89 -16.45
CA LYS A 2 23.99 -41.40 -16.17
C LYS A 2 23.21 -40.45 -15.23
N TYR A 3 22.34 -39.65 -15.88
CA TYR A 3 21.00 -39.15 -15.51
C TYR A 3 20.71 -38.89 -14.02
N ILE A 4 20.06 -37.79 -13.61
CA ILE A 4 18.61 -37.63 -13.73
C ILE A 4 18.23 -36.17 -13.39
N ALA A 5 17.48 -35.53 -14.31
CA ALA A 5 16.57 -34.43 -14.04
C ALA A 5 15.28 -34.99 -13.43
N ILE A 6 14.71 -34.39 -12.38
CA ILE A 6 13.36 -34.64 -11.81
C ILE A 6 13.18 -33.56 -10.70
N PHE A 7 12.12 -32.77 -10.53
CA PHE A 7 10.80 -32.63 -11.16
C PHE A 7 10.35 -31.18 -10.92
N ALA A 8 10.07 -30.45 -11.99
CA ALA A 8 9.15 -29.31 -11.98
C ALA A 8 7.80 -29.87 -12.40
N THR A 9 6.82 -29.98 -11.50
CA THR A 9 5.47 -30.38 -11.89
C THR A 9 4.40 -29.94 -10.88
N LEU A 10 3.50 -29.12 -11.42
CA LEU A 10 2.07 -28.98 -11.12
C LEU A 10 1.61 -28.46 -9.75
N ALA A 11 1.18 -27.20 -9.75
CA ALA A 11 -0.21 -26.89 -9.39
C ALA A 11 -0.83 -26.10 -10.56
N LEU A 12 -1.22 -26.83 -11.60
CA LEU A 12 -2.07 -26.32 -12.67
C LEU A 12 -3.50 -26.29 -12.11
N PHE A 13 -3.88 -25.19 -11.46
CA PHE A 13 -5.30 -24.90 -11.29
C PHE A 13 -5.79 -24.32 -12.61
N ALA A 14 -6.42 -25.17 -13.40
CA ALA A 14 -7.23 -24.75 -14.53
C ALA A 14 -8.43 -23.94 -13.99
N VAL A 15 -8.33 -22.61 -14.01
CA VAL A 15 -9.50 -21.74 -13.93
C VAL A 15 -9.90 -21.40 -15.36
N THR A 16 -10.67 -22.28 -15.98
CA THR A 16 -11.45 -21.93 -17.16
C THR A 16 -12.67 -21.15 -16.70
N ALA A 17 -12.53 -19.83 -16.63
CA ALA A 17 -13.63 -18.89 -16.67
C ALA A 17 -13.12 -17.58 -17.28
N VAL A 18 -13.00 -17.55 -18.61
CA VAL A 18 -12.92 -16.29 -19.35
C VAL A 18 -14.31 -15.66 -19.31
N HIS A 19 -14.70 -15.20 -18.13
CA HIS A 19 -15.56 -14.03 -18.05
C HIS A 19 -14.73 -12.86 -18.61
N ALA A 20 -15.37 -11.91 -19.28
CA ALA A 20 -14.74 -10.61 -19.52
C ALA A 20 -14.19 -10.14 -18.15
N GLN A 21 -12.87 -10.21 -17.98
CA GLN A 21 -12.27 -9.84 -16.72
C GLN A 21 -12.08 -8.34 -16.80
N ASP A 22 -12.67 -7.62 -15.86
CA ASP A 22 -12.28 -6.22 -15.65
C ASP A 22 -10.77 -6.16 -15.48
N PRO A 23 -10.09 -5.10 -15.92
CA PRO A 23 -8.67 -4.91 -15.68
C PRO A 23 -8.32 -5.04 -14.18
N ILE A 24 -7.07 -5.38 -13.88
CA ILE A 24 -6.55 -5.40 -12.51
C ILE A 24 -6.71 -4.00 -11.90
N SER A 25 -7.31 -3.92 -10.71
CA SER A 25 -7.42 -2.69 -9.93
C SER A 25 -6.58 -2.86 -8.69
N THR A 26 -5.49 -2.13 -8.60
CA THR A 26 -4.50 -2.22 -7.52
C THR A 26 -4.73 -1.12 -6.49
N ASP A 27 -4.26 -1.35 -5.26
CA ASP A 27 -4.17 -0.29 -4.23
C ASP A 27 -2.76 0.35 -4.26
N ARG A 28 -2.01 0.16 -5.35
CA ARG A 28 -0.63 0.60 -5.55
C ARG A 28 -0.46 1.31 -6.90
N PRO A 29 0.50 2.24 -7.01
CA PRO A 29 1.51 2.59 -6.00
C PRO A 29 1.14 3.81 -5.14
N ASP A 30 -0.05 4.37 -5.31
CA ASP A 30 -0.63 5.48 -4.53
C ASP A 30 -0.88 5.09 -3.06
N PHE A 31 -0.93 6.09 -2.18
CA PHE A 31 -1.30 5.96 -0.78
C PHE A 31 -2.83 5.85 -0.59
N VAL A 32 -3.60 6.55 -1.41
CA VAL A 32 -5.06 6.40 -1.50
C VAL A 32 -5.38 5.05 -2.12
N GLU A 33 -6.00 4.19 -1.32
CA GLU A 33 -6.41 2.85 -1.74
C GLU A 33 -7.68 2.92 -2.60
N SER A 34 -7.88 2.00 -3.55
CA SER A 34 -9.07 2.00 -4.40
C SER A 34 -10.34 1.67 -3.61
N SER A 35 -11.46 2.27 -4.02
CA SER A 35 -12.80 1.96 -3.52
C SER A 35 -13.31 0.58 -3.97
N ASN A 36 -12.67 -0.02 -4.98
CA ASN A 36 -13.08 -1.30 -5.56
C ASN A 36 -12.51 -2.51 -4.79
N VAL A 37 -13.27 -3.61 -4.83
CA VAL A 37 -12.84 -4.93 -4.38
C VAL A 37 -12.36 -5.77 -5.57
N VAL A 38 -11.54 -6.80 -5.31
CA VAL A 38 -11.03 -7.69 -6.37
C VAL A 38 -12.11 -8.55 -7.05
N GLY A 39 -13.32 -8.64 -6.46
CA GLY A 39 -14.45 -9.42 -6.97
C GLY A 39 -14.48 -10.86 -6.46
N LYS A 40 -15.66 -11.49 -6.51
CA LYS A 40 -15.92 -12.78 -5.85
C LYS A 40 -15.00 -13.90 -6.34
N GLY A 41 -14.35 -14.57 -5.39
CA GLY A 41 -13.49 -15.73 -5.63
C GLY A 41 -12.14 -15.39 -6.27
N ARG A 42 -11.84 -14.11 -6.50
CA ARG A 42 -10.60 -13.66 -7.13
C ARG A 42 -9.53 -13.40 -6.08
N VAL A 43 -8.28 -13.68 -6.45
CA VAL A 43 -7.10 -13.45 -5.62
C VAL A 43 -6.19 -12.46 -6.34
N GLN A 44 -5.68 -11.46 -5.62
CA GLN A 44 -4.70 -10.53 -6.15
C GLN A 44 -3.52 -10.40 -5.19
N LEU A 45 -2.32 -10.42 -5.73
CA LEU A 45 -1.09 -10.15 -5.00
C LEU A 45 -0.47 -8.86 -5.54
N GLU A 46 -0.15 -7.95 -4.64
CA GLU A 46 0.54 -6.70 -4.94
C GLU A 46 1.84 -6.69 -4.13
N THR A 47 2.99 -6.67 -4.79
CA THR A 47 4.28 -6.71 -4.10
C THR A 47 5.23 -5.67 -4.68
N SER A 48 6.16 -5.18 -3.87
CA SER A 48 7.05 -4.11 -4.27
C SER A 48 8.37 -4.13 -3.54
N VAL A 49 9.30 -3.31 -4.01
CA VAL A 49 10.47 -2.88 -3.23
C VAL A 49 10.28 -1.40 -2.91
N LEU A 50 10.44 -1.05 -1.63
CA LEU A 50 10.41 0.33 -1.15
C LEU A 50 11.82 0.73 -0.69
N LEU A 51 12.25 1.93 -1.07
CA LEU A 51 13.49 2.54 -0.63
C LEU A 51 13.19 3.92 -0.06
N GLU A 52 13.54 4.14 1.20
CA GLU A 52 13.41 5.45 1.85
C GLU A 52 14.77 6.00 2.24
N ARG A 53 14.86 7.32 2.27
CA ARG A 53 16.04 8.05 2.74
C ARG A 53 15.61 9.24 3.58
N GLU A 54 16.27 9.40 4.71
CA GLU A 54 16.06 10.53 5.60
C GLU A 54 17.39 11.14 6.05
N ARG A 55 17.40 12.46 6.20
CA ARG A 55 18.54 13.25 6.65
C ARG A 55 18.11 14.23 7.73
N SER A 56 18.53 13.96 8.96
CA SER A 56 18.35 14.91 10.07
C SER A 56 19.71 15.35 10.61
N GLY A 57 20.17 16.53 10.17
CA GLY A 57 21.51 17.02 10.50
C GLY A 57 22.64 16.05 10.07
N PRO A 58 23.49 15.55 11.00
CA PRO A 58 24.53 14.57 10.70
C PRO A 58 24.00 13.15 10.51
N VAL A 59 22.76 12.89 10.93
CA VAL A 59 22.12 11.57 10.84
C VAL A 59 21.68 11.29 9.41
N ARG A 60 21.89 10.05 8.98
CA ARG A 60 21.50 9.49 7.69
C ARG A 60 20.80 8.17 7.92
N GLU A 61 19.56 8.07 7.50
CA GLU A 61 18.79 6.83 7.56
C GLU A 61 18.44 6.35 6.17
N ARG A 62 18.46 5.04 6.00
CA ARG A 62 18.01 4.35 4.79
C ARG A 62 17.23 3.12 5.17
N LEU A 63 16.02 3.02 4.67
CA LEU A 63 15.17 1.86 4.82
C LEU A 63 14.98 1.20 3.45
N VAL A 64 15.05 -0.13 3.44
CA VAL A 64 14.62 -0.94 2.29
C VAL A 64 13.61 -1.97 2.80
N ALA A 65 12.44 -2.00 2.21
CA ALA A 65 11.35 -2.90 2.57
C ALA A 65 10.81 -3.63 1.34
N THR A 66 10.02 -4.68 1.57
CA THR A 66 9.35 -5.44 0.51
C THR A 66 7.84 -5.52 0.75
N PRO A 67 7.11 -4.39 0.68
CA PRO A 67 5.68 -4.37 0.97
C PRO A 67 4.94 -5.36 0.08
N THR A 68 4.04 -6.12 0.69
CA THR A 68 3.24 -7.15 0.02
C THR A 68 1.83 -7.17 0.59
N LEU A 69 0.85 -7.12 -0.29
CA LEU A 69 -0.57 -7.17 0.00
C LEU A 69 -1.20 -8.33 -0.77
N LEU A 70 -1.87 -9.22 -0.05
CA LEU A 70 -2.72 -10.28 -0.58
C LEU A 70 -4.19 -9.91 -0.38
N ARG A 71 -4.96 -10.00 -1.45
CA ARG A 71 -6.38 -9.63 -1.51
C ARG A 71 -7.19 -10.83 -1.95
N TYR A 72 -8.30 -11.10 -1.27
CA TYR A 72 -9.22 -12.18 -1.61
C TYR A 72 -10.67 -11.72 -1.55
N GLY A 73 -11.36 -11.74 -2.68
CA GLY A 73 -12.77 -11.35 -2.75
C GLY A 73 -13.68 -12.46 -2.24
N ILE A 74 -14.34 -12.22 -1.11
CA ILE A 74 -15.30 -13.17 -0.52
C ILE A 74 -16.71 -13.00 -1.09
N GLY A 75 -16.96 -11.90 -1.81
CA GLY A 75 -18.20 -11.60 -2.51
C GLY A 75 -18.00 -10.47 -3.51
N GLU A 76 -19.09 -9.96 -4.08
CA GLU A 76 -19.03 -8.85 -5.05
C GLU A 76 -18.71 -7.51 -4.38
N SER A 77 -18.93 -7.38 -3.07
CA SER A 77 -18.73 -6.13 -2.33
C SER A 77 -17.71 -6.24 -1.20
N PHE A 78 -17.16 -7.43 -0.94
CA PHE A 78 -16.29 -7.65 0.22
C PHE A 78 -15.00 -8.36 -0.15
N GLU A 79 -13.91 -7.91 0.45
CA GLU A 79 -12.56 -8.41 0.25
C GLU A 79 -11.83 -8.56 1.59
N LEU A 80 -11.20 -9.71 1.80
CA LEU A 80 -10.26 -9.95 2.89
C LEU A 80 -8.84 -9.59 2.43
N ARG A 81 -8.06 -9.01 3.34
CA ARG A 81 -6.73 -8.49 3.06
C ARG A 81 -5.73 -8.98 4.10
N ALA A 82 -4.54 -9.33 3.64
CA ALA A 82 -3.39 -9.61 4.47
C ALA A 82 -2.19 -8.86 3.91
N GLU A 83 -1.56 -8.02 4.72
CA GLU A 83 -0.51 -7.11 4.26
C GLU A 83 0.68 -7.10 5.23
N THR A 84 1.86 -6.73 4.72
CA THR A 84 3.05 -6.45 5.52
C THR A 84 4.00 -5.57 4.72
N ASP A 85 4.80 -4.72 5.39
CA ASP A 85 5.98 -4.09 4.76
C ASP A 85 7.11 -5.11 4.48
N GLY A 86 6.93 -6.35 4.93
CA GLY A 86 7.74 -7.49 4.59
C GLY A 86 9.13 -7.42 5.20
N ARG A 87 10.14 -7.87 4.44
CA ARG A 87 11.53 -7.90 4.90
C ARG A 87 12.07 -6.47 4.93
N THR A 88 12.41 -5.98 6.12
CA THR A 88 12.89 -4.61 6.33
C THR A 88 14.36 -4.60 6.71
N ASN A 89 15.15 -3.75 6.06
CA ASN A 89 16.53 -3.42 6.38
C ASN A 89 16.64 -1.92 6.67
N HIS A 90 16.83 -1.58 7.93
CA HIS A 90 16.98 -0.19 8.37
C HIS A 90 18.45 0.08 8.73
N ARG A 91 19.06 1.03 8.04
CA ARG A 91 20.45 1.45 8.26
C ARG A 91 20.46 2.85 8.80
N HIS A 92 21.10 3.01 9.95
CA HIS A 92 21.31 4.28 10.61
C HIS A 92 22.81 4.61 10.61
N ALA A 93 23.14 5.85 10.26
CA ALA A 93 24.51 6.34 10.29
C ALA A 93 24.59 7.75 10.86
N GLU A 94 25.47 7.94 11.84
CA GLU A 94 25.77 9.23 12.45
C GLU A 94 27.28 9.36 12.64
N GLY A 95 27.92 10.21 11.82
CA GLY A 95 29.38 10.34 11.79
C GLY A 95 30.08 9.01 11.48
N ARG A 96 30.80 8.46 12.46
CA ARG A 96 31.48 7.14 12.35
C ARG A 96 30.63 5.97 12.83
N VAL A 97 29.54 6.23 13.55
CA VAL A 97 28.65 5.20 14.06
C VAL A 97 27.75 4.71 12.92
N ARG A 98 27.68 3.39 12.75
CA ARG A 98 26.78 2.74 11.80
C ARG A 98 26.07 1.60 12.50
N ALA A 99 24.74 1.58 12.40
CA ALA A 99 23.90 0.51 12.89
C ALA A 99 23.05 -0.04 11.74
N THR A 100 22.69 -1.31 11.83
CA THR A 100 21.80 -1.95 10.87
C THR A 100 20.90 -2.92 11.60
N GLU A 101 19.60 -2.74 11.42
CA GLU A 101 18.56 -3.62 11.91
C GLU A 101 17.94 -4.32 10.71
N THR A 102 17.71 -5.61 10.81
CA THR A 102 17.07 -6.35 9.72
C THR A 102 16.08 -7.34 10.27
N GLY A 103 14.81 -7.16 9.95
CA GLY A 103 13.71 -7.96 10.46
C GLY A 103 12.59 -8.10 9.45
N TYR A 104 11.46 -8.59 9.92
CA TYR A 104 10.19 -8.52 9.22
C TYR A 104 9.33 -7.49 9.93
N ALA A 105 8.63 -6.66 9.16
CA ALA A 105 7.60 -5.80 9.70
C ALA A 105 6.42 -6.63 10.23
N ASP A 106 5.53 -5.97 10.95
CA ASP A 106 4.28 -6.58 11.36
C ASP A 106 3.43 -6.99 10.15
N ALA A 107 2.59 -8.00 10.35
CA ALA A 107 1.53 -8.35 9.43
C ALA A 107 0.24 -7.64 9.87
N SER A 108 -0.57 -7.27 8.90
CA SER A 108 -1.89 -6.70 9.11
C SER A 108 -2.95 -7.60 8.49
N LEU A 109 -4.13 -7.58 9.10
CA LEU A 109 -5.34 -8.18 8.53
C LEU A 109 -6.36 -7.09 8.27
N GLY A 110 -7.09 -7.21 7.16
CA GLY A 110 -8.07 -6.22 6.75
C GLY A 110 -9.33 -6.78 6.13
N LEU A 111 -10.36 -5.93 6.14
CA LEU A 111 -11.61 -6.11 5.41
C LEU A 111 -11.88 -4.83 4.62
N LYS A 112 -12.09 -4.95 3.32
CA LYS A 112 -12.60 -3.88 2.46
C LYS A 112 -14.05 -4.18 2.11
N TRP A 113 -14.89 -3.16 2.22
CA TRP A 113 -16.27 -3.17 1.77
C TRP A 113 -16.44 -2.09 0.70
N HIS A 114 -16.79 -2.50 -0.52
CA HIS A 114 -17.28 -1.60 -1.55
C HIS A 114 -18.74 -1.25 -1.22
N ALA A 115 -18.95 -0.02 -0.74
CA ALA A 115 -20.21 0.40 -0.13
C ALA A 115 -21.16 1.06 -1.13
N MET A 116 -20.64 1.69 -2.18
CA MET A 116 -21.43 2.42 -3.17
C MET A 116 -20.70 2.50 -4.51
N ASP A 117 -21.39 2.17 -5.59
CA ASP A 117 -20.92 2.43 -6.95
C ASP A 117 -20.99 3.94 -7.28
N ALA A 118 -20.10 4.39 -8.16
CA ALA A 118 -20.19 5.75 -8.70
C ALA A 118 -21.51 5.94 -9.49
N ALA A 119 -22.19 7.06 -9.26
CA ALA A 119 -23.46 7.36 -9.93
C ALA A 119 -23.65 8.86 -10.15
N GLY A 120 -23.60 9.30 -11.41
CA GLY A 120 -23.69 10.72 -11.76
C GLY A 120 -22.56 11.52 -11.12
N THR A 121 -22.89 12.37 -10.14
CA THR A 121 -21.91 13.16 -9.37
C THR A 121 -21.48 12.50 -8.06
N LEU A 122 -22.07 11.35 -7.70
CA LEU A 122 -21.72 10.61 -6.49
C LEU A 122 -20.44 9.79 -6.72
N PRO A 123 -19.53 9.75 -5.73
CA PRO A 123 -18.32 8.94 -5.83
C PRO A 123 -18.63 7.45 -5.72
N SER A 124 -17.71 6.63 -6.20
CA SER A 124 -17.54 5.27 -5.70
C SER A 124 -16.98 5.31 -4.27
N VAL A 125 -17.49 4.48 -3.37
CA VAL A 125 -17.09 4.51 -1.94
C VAL A 125 -16.64 3.14 -1.46
N GLY A 126 -15.44 3.11 -0.88
CA GLY A 126 -14.88 1.96 -0.18
C GLY A 126 -14.66 2.25 1.30
N VAL A 127 -14.92 1.26 2.16
CA VAL A 127 -14.63 1.32 3.59
C VAL A 127 -13.64 0.22 3.94
N LEU A 128 -12.55 0.58 4.63
CA LEU A 128 -11.47 -0.32 4.94
C LEU A 128 -11.25 -0.37 6.45
N LEU A 129 -11.32 -1.57 7.00
CA LEU A 129 -10.95 -1.86 8.38
C LEU A 129 -9.65 -2.67 8.37
N HIS A 130 -8.65 -2.20 9.11
CA HIS A 130 -7.36 -2.89 9.26
C HIS A 130 -6.98 -3.06 10.72
N ALA A 131 -6.14 -4.04 11.00
CA ALA A 131 -5.43 -4.16 12.26
C ALA A 131 -4.00 -4.64 12.01
N ASP A 132 -3.01 -3.80 12.33
CA ASP A 132 -1.62 -4.23 12.42
C ASP A 132 -1.42 -5.05 13.69
N LEU A 133 -0.81 -6.22 13.54
CA LEU A 133 -0.53 -7.14 14.63
C LEU A 133 0.88 -6.87 15.20
N ASP A 134 1.28 -7.58 16.25
CA ASP A 134 2.62 -7.53 16.83
C ASP A 134 3.44 -8.77 16.44
N SER A 135 3.34 -9.16 15.17
CA SER A 135 3.92 -10.39 14.61
C SER A 135 5.35 -10.22 14.08
N GLY A 136 5.82 -9.00 13.90
CA GLY A 136 7.10 -8.64 13.29
C GLY A 136 8.31 -9.02 14.15
N SER A 137 9.50 -8.73 13.64
CA SER A 137 10.75 -8.86 14.40
C SER A 137 10.86 -7.78 15.47
N ARG A 138 11.59 -8.03 16.57
CA ARG A 138 11.66 -7.11 17.73
C ARG A 138 11.91 -5.63 17.37
N ALA A 139 12.76 -5.35 16.38
CA ALA A 139 13.08 -4.00 15.94
C ALA A 139 11.96 -3.30 15.13
N PHE A 140 11.04 -4.07 14.54
CA PHE A 140 9.99 -3.57 13.65
C PHE A 140 8.58 -3.97 14.12
N ARG A 141 8.48 -4.39 15.38
CA ARG A 141 7.24 -4.88 15.99
C ARG A 141 6.62 -3.78 16.84
N GLY A 142 5.37 -3.42 16.53
CA GLY A 142 4.58 -2.53 17.36
C GLY A 142 4.01 -3.21 18.60
N LYS A 143 3.15 -2.49 19.33
CA LYS A 143 2.68 -2.91 20.66
C LYS A 143 1.22 -3.35 20.62
N GLY A 144 0.99 -4.64 20.38
CA GLY A 144 -0.34 -5.26 20.30
C GLY A 144 -1.09 -4.87 19.04
N ALA A 145 -2.39 -5.20 19.01
CA ALA A 145 -3.26 -4.89 17.87
C ALA A 145 -3.53 -3.39 17.74
N ARG A 146 -3.32 -2.86 16.53
CA ARG A 146 -3.43 -1.44 16.20
C ARG A 146 -4.43 -1.25 15.06
N PRO A 147 -5.71 -1.02 15.38
CA PRO A 147 -6.75 -0.92 14.37
C PRO A 147 -6.73 0.44 13.67
N SER A 148 -7.11 0.45 12.39
CA SER A 148 -7.43 1.65 11.65
C SER A 148 -8.68 1.47 10.79
N LEU A 149 -9.37 2.59 10.56
CA LEU A 149 -10.54 2.70 9.70
C LEU A 149 -10.26 3.78 8.66
N ARG A 150 -10.44 3.45 7.39
CA ARG A 150 -10.34 4.39 6.27
C ARG A 150 -11.60 4.35 5.45
N VAL A 151 -11.98 5.49 4.89
CA VAL A 151 -13.06 5.59 3.91
C VAL A 151 -12.47 6.27 2.70
N VAL A 152 -12.64 5.68 1.53
CA VAL A 152 -12.21 6.27 0.26
C VAL A 152 -13.44 6.64 -0.57
N GLY A 153 -13.42 7.85 -1.13
CA GLY A 153 -14.30 8.26 -2.20
C GLY A 153 -13.50 8.50 -3.48
N GLU A 154 -13.96 7.94 -4.60
CA GLU A 154 -13.35 8.11 -5.92
C GLU A 154 -14.35 8.69 -6.92
N TRP A 155 -13.91 9.70 -7.68
CA TRP A 155 -14.66 10.33 -8.76
C TRP A 155 -13.92 10.16 -10.07
N GLU A 156 -14.63 9.74 -11.11
CA GLU A 156 -14.21 9.90 -12.49
C GLU A 156 -14.57 11.32 -12.96
N LEU A 157 -13.60 12.02 -13.53
CA LEU A 157 -13.71 13.40 -13.97
C LEU A 157 -13.54 13.50 -15.50
N PRO A 158 -14.08 14.54 -16.15
CA PRO A 158 -13.89 14.74 -17.59
C PRO A 158 -12.40 14.83 -17.99
N GLY A 159 -12.07 14.32 -19.18
CA GLY A 159 -10.70 14.37 -19.72
C GLY A 159 -9.75 13.31 -19.16
N ASP A 160 -10.31 12.15 -18.81
CA ASP A 160 -9.61 10.97 -18.30
C ASP A 160 -8.88 11.22 -16.98
N TYR A 161 -9.42 12.13 -16.17
CA TYR A 161 -8.93 12.44 -14.83
C TYR A 161 -9.73 11.67 -13.79
N SER A 162 -9.12 11.37 -12.66
CA SER A 162 -9.81 10.86 -11.48
C SER A 162 -9.38 11.62 -10.23
N LEU A 163 -10.24 11.65 -9.22
CA LEU A 163 -9.96 12.21 -7.90
C LEU A 163 -10.28 11.15 -6.84
N GLY A 164 -9.30 10.82 -6.01
CA GLY A 164 -9.46 9.97 -4.83
C GLY A 164 -9.24 10.79 -3.56
N VAL A 165 -10.11 10.60 -2.56
CA VAL A 165 -9.97 11.21 -1.24
C VAL A 165 -10.19 10.15 -0.18
N MET A 166 -9.21 9.99 0.72
CA MET A 166 -9.22 8.95 1.74
C MET A 166 -8.94 9.51 3.15
N PRO A 167 -9.96 9.97 3.89
CA PRO A 167 -9.85 10.17 5.32
C PRO A 167 -9.77 8.84 6.08
N GLY A 168 -9.12 8.87 7.23
CA GLY A 168 -9.13 7.74 8.16
C GLY A 168 -8.71 8.12 9.56
N VAL A 169 -8.83 7.14 10.45
CA VAL A 169 -8.39 7.22 11.84
C VAL A 169 -7.73 5.91 12.24
N GLY A 170 -6.71 6.00 13.07
CA GLY A 170 -6.02 4.83 13.60
C GLY A 170 -5.74 4.95 15.10
N VAL A 171 -5.43 3.81 15.71
CA VAL A 171 -4.96 3.71 17.08
C VAL A 171 -3.56 3.11 17.06
N GLU A 172 -2.61 3.80 17.67
CA GLU A 172 -1.24 3.34 17.85
C GLU A 172 -0.91 3.31 19.35
N ARG A 173 0.17 2.63 19.73
CA ARG A 173 0.61 2.45 21.11
C ARG A 173 2.11 2.65 21.24
N ASP A 174 2.49 3.65 22.01
CA ASP A 174 3.88 3.95 22.35
C ASP A 174 4.19 3.59 23.82
N GLU A 175 5.24 4.18 24.40
CA GLU A 175 5.58 4.02 25.82
C GLU A 175 4.61 4.72 26.77
N SER A 176 3.98 5.82 26.33
CA SER A 176 3.02 6.61 27.11
C SER A 176 1.61 6.01 27.12
N GLY A 177 1.32 5.09 26.21
CA GLY A 177 0.06 4.37 26.14
C GLY A 177 -0.52 4.38 24.72
N ARG A 178 -1.84 4.19 24.62
CA ARG A 178 -2.54 4.26 23.33
C ARG A 178 -2.86 5.70 22.97
N TYR A 179 -2.64 6.05 21.71
CA TYR A 179 -3.05 7.33 21.14
C TYR A 179 -3.79 7.12 19.82
N ARG A 180 -4.50 8.17 19.38
CA ARG A 180 -5.21 8.19 18.11
C ARG A 180 -4.53 9.13 17.16
N TYR A 181 -4.58 8.82 15.88
CA TYR A 181 -4.09 9.68 14.80
C TYR A 181 -5.09 9.73 13.65
N GLY A 182 -5.07 10.83 12.91
CA GLY A 182 -5.80 10.97 11.66
C GLY A 182 -4.98 10.49 10.47
N ILE A 183 -5.67 10.12 9.41
CA ILE A 183 -5.10 9.75 8.11
C ILE A 183 -5.82 10.59 7.05
N LEU A 184 -5.08 11.10 6.07
CA LEU A 184 -5.68 11.77 4.92
C LEU A 184 -4.83 11.56 3.69
N GLY A 185 -5.42 11.05 2.61
CA GLY A 185 -4.83 11.03 1.28
C GLY A 185 -5.72 11.78 0.29
N VAL A 186 -5.11 12.48 -0.66
CA VAL A 186 -5.79 13.07 -1.81
C VAL A 186 -4.95 12.84 -3.05
N VAL A 187 -5.50 12.12 -4.04
CA VAL A 187 -4.82 11.77 -5.28
C VAL A 187 -5.60 12.31 -6.47
N VAL A 188 -4.89 12.86 -7.46
CA VAL A 188 -5.44 13.16 -8.78
C VAL A 188 -4.72 12.27 -9.79
N GLY A 189 -5.50 11.40 -10.42
CA GLY A 189 -5.03 10.50 -11.48
C GLY A 189 -5.34 11.03 -12.86
N LYS A 190 -4.59 10.56 -13.85
CA LYS A 190 -4.89 10.73 -15.28
C LYS A 190 -4.58 9.43 -16.02
N SER A 191 -5.55 8.91 -16.74
CA SER A 191 -5.34 7.85 -17.73
C SER A 191 -4.72 8.47 -18.98
N ILE A 192 -3.49 8.08 -19.29
CA ILE A 192 -2.74 8.58 -20.45
C ILE A 192 -3.15 7.79 -21.70
N ASN A 193 -3.40 6.51 -21.53
CA ASN A 193 -4.00 5.61 -22.51
C ASN A 193 -4.59 4.39 -21.77
N GLU A 194 -5.09 3.40 -22.52
CA GLU A 194 -5.71 2.18 -21.97
C GLU A 194 -4.81 1.36 -21.02
N ARG A 195 -3.50 1.55 -21.06
CA ARG A 195 -2.54 0.78 -20.25
C ARG A 195 -1.74 1.61 -19.27
N LEU A 196 -1.64 2.92 -19.45
CA LEU A 196 -0.78 3.79 -18.65
C LEU A 196 -1.60 4.83 -17.91
N ARG A 197 -1.50 4.83 -16.58
CA ARG A 197 -1.99 5.92 -15.72
C ARG A 197 -0.83 6.62 -15.01
N GLY A 198 -0.97 7.91 -14.78
CA GLY A 198 -0.09 8.69 -13.91
C GLY A 198 -0.91 9.39 -12.83
N PHE A 199 -0.29 9.78 -11.72
CA PHE A 199 -0.98 10.51 -10.65
C PHE A 199 -0.05 11.44 -9.89
N VAL A 200 -0.65 12.41 -9.22
CA VAL A 200 -0.02 13.25 -8.19
C VAL A 200 -0.86 13.13 -6.92
N GLU A 201 -0.21 12.98 -5.78
CA GLU A 201 -0.87 12.71 -4.51
C GLU A 201 -0.25 13.50 -3.36
N VAL A 202 -1.10 13.91 -2.42
CA VAL A 202 -0.67 14.37 -1.10
C VAL A 202 -1.12 13.33 -0.07
N ALA A 203 -0.15 12.76 0.65
CA ALA A 203 -0.40 11.75 1.67
C ALA A 203 -0.02 12.26 3.05
N LEU A 204 -0.93 12.10 4.01
CA LEU A 204 -0.73 12.33 5.43
C LEU A 204 -1.04 11.02 6.17
N PRO A 205 -0.08 10.06 6.20
CA PRO A 205 -0.29 8.75 6.81
C PRO A 205 -0.49 8.85 8.33
N GLN A 206 -0.04 9.94 8.94
CA GLN A 206 -0.25 10.24 10.35
C GLN A 206 -0.48 11.72 10.59
N ILE A 207 -1.60 12.05 11.22
CA ILE A 207 -1.91 13.37 11.79
C ILE A 207 -2.07 13.17 13.30
N ALA A 208 -0.98 13.34 14.04
CA ALA A 208 -0.93 13.16 15.49
C ALA A 208 -0.38 14.39 16.21
N ARG A 209 -0.53 14.41 17.54
CA ARG A 209 0.12 15.42 18.40
C ARG A 209 1.64 15.27 18.34
N SER A 210 2.37 16.37 18.54
CA SER A 210 3.84 16.36 18.52
C SER A 210 4.48 15.40 19.52
N SER A 211 3.81 15.13 20.65
CA SER A 211 4.22 14.13 21.66
C SER A 211 4.16 12.69 21.15
N HIS A 212 3.44 12.42 20.06
CA HIS A 212 3.26 11.10 19.44
C HIS A 212 3.78 11.11 18.00
N GLY A 213 4.95 11.71 17.76
CA GLY A 213 5.56 11.74 16.44
C GLY A 213 4.97 12.77 15.47
N GLY A 214 3.86 13.44 15.80
CA GLY A 214 3.34 14.59 15.04
C GLY A 214 2.72 14.23 13.68
N THR A 215 2.60 15.23 12.81
CA THR A 215 2.06 15.05 11.46
C THR A 215 3.16 14.67 10.47
N GLN A 216 2.93 13.61 9.72
CA GLN A 216 3.71 13.21 8.56
C GLN A 216 2.98 13.65 7.29
N ALA A 217 3.71 14.16 6.30
CA ALA A 217 3.13 14.63 5.05
C ALA A 217 4.11 14.46 3.90
N SER A 218 3.65 13.95 2.76
CA SER A 218 4.43 13.79 1.52
C SER A 218 3.65 14.31 0.30
N LEU A 219 4.42 14.64 -0.75
CA LEU A 219 3.94 14.82 -2.10
C LEU A 219 4.51 13.70 -2.96
N ASP A 220 3.61 13.00 -3.65
CA ASP A 220 3.91 11.75 -4.33
C ASP A 220 3.56 11.88 -5.82
N LEU A 221 4.43 11.33 -6.67
CA LEU A 221 4.28 11.28 -8.11
C LEU A 221 4.55 9.85 -8.57
N GLY A 222 3.59 9.25 -9.25
CA GLY A 222 3.73 7.88 -9.71
C GLY A 222 2.95 7.57 -10.96
N GLY A 223 3.05 6.32 -11.36
CA GLY A 223 2.29 5.77 -12.47
C GLY A 223 2.24 4.26 -12.44
N ALA A 224 1.26 3.72 -13.15
CA ALA A 224 1.04 2.30 -13.29
C ALA A 224 0.84 1.95 -14.76
N TYR A 225 1.40 0.82 -15.17
CA TYR A 225 1.37 0.29 -16.52
C TYR A 225 0.84 -1.14 -16.54
N LEU A 226 -0.22 -1.37 -17.30
CA LEU A 226 -0.82 -2.69 -17.51
C LEU A 226 -0.02 -3.46 -18.58
N LEU A 227 0.59 -4.57 -18.16
CA LEU A 227 1.16 -5.56 -19.08
C LEU A 227 0.04 -6.41 -19.72
N SER A 228 -1.02 -6.68 -18.95
CA SER A 228 -2.26 -7.32 -19.36
C SER A 228 -3.39 -6.88 -18.41
N ASP A 229 -4.62 -7.33 -18.66
CA ASP A 229 -5.77 -7.11 -17.78
C ASP A 229 -5.60 -7.74 -16.38
N THR A 230 -4.55 -8.52 -16.17
CA THR A 230 -4.27 -9.24 -14.92
C THR A 230 -2.90 -8.93 -14.34
N VAL A 231 -2.08 -8.09 -14.98
CA VAL A 231 -0.70 -7.83 -14.54
C VAL A 231 -0.37 -6.35 -14.68
N GLN A 232 0.09 -5.75 -13.59
CA GLN A 232 0.50 -4.35 -13.52
C GLN A 232 1.96 -4.22 -13.06
N LEU A 233 2.68 -3.28 -13.67
CA LEU A 233 3.92 -2.72 -13.15
C LEU A 233 3.65 -1.29 -12.69
N ASP A 234 4.27 -0.88 -11.59
CA ASP A 234 4.09 0.47 -11.07
C ASP A 234 5.36 1.03 -10.45
N ALA A 235 5.42 2.35 -10.37
CA ALA A 235 6.46 3.05 -9.64
C ALA A 235 5.96 4.38 -9.10
N MET A 236 6.49 4.79 -7.95
CA MET A 236 6.20 6.08 -7.33
C MET A 236 7.46 6.66 -6.70
N LEU A 237 7.61 7.98 -6.81
CA LEU A 237 8.56 8.80 -6.07
C LEU A 237 7.78 9.67 -5.08
N SER A 238 8.23 9.67 -3.83
CA SER A 238 7.67 10.46 -2.73
C SER A 238 8.69 11.48 -2.25
N ARG A 239 8.21 12.67 -1.89
CA ARG A 239 8.98 13.76 -1.27
C ARG A 239 8.31 14.18 0.03
N GLY A 240 9.00 14.00 1.15
CA GLY A 240 8.55 14.52 2.44
C GLY A 240 8.36 16.04 2.42
N LEU A 241 7.25 16.50 2.98
CA LEU A 241 6.85 17.91 3.07
C LEU A 241 7.22 18.54 4.43
N ASN A 242 7.69 17.74 5.39
CA ASN A 242 8.11 18.19 6.70
C ASN A 242 9.25 17.32 7.26
N SER A 243 9.81 17.72 8.41
CA SER A 243 10.95 17.04 9.05
C SER A 243 10.59 15.78 9.85
N ARG A 244 9.35 15.29 9.73
CA ARG A 244 8.84 14.06 10.39
C ARG A 244 8.55 12.96 9.38
N THR A 245 8.81 13.21 8.10
CA THR A 245 8.57 12.28 6.99
C THR A 245 9.89 12.07 6.26
N PRO A 246 10.19 10.85 5.78
CA PRO A 246 11.39 10.61 4.99
C PRO A 246 11.55 11.64 3.86
N ASP A 247 12.77 12.15 3.69
CA ASP A 247 13.06 13.17 2.68
C ASP A 247 12.64 12.72 1.28
N THR A 248 12.88 11.44 0.98
CA THR A 248 12.51 10.83 -0.29
C THR A 248 12.19 9.36 -0.10
N ALA A 249 11.15 8.88 -0.77
CA ALA A 249 10.92 7.45 -0.96
C ALA A 249 10.78 7.12 -2.45
N PHE A 250 11.14 5.90 -2.82
CA PHE A 250 10.92 5.36 -4.15
C PHE A 250 10.42 3.93 -4.02
N THR A 251 9.36 3.60 -4.77
CA THR A 251 8.87 2.23 -4.87
C THR A 251 8.73 1.80 -6.32
N ILE A 252 8.97 0.51 -6.55
CA ILE A 252 8.64 -0.18 -7.79
C ILE A 252 7.87 -1.45 -7.43
N GLY A 253 6.72 -1.64 -8.06
CA GLY A 253 5.79 -2.71 -7.77
C GLY A 253 5.49 -3.61 -8.96
N PHE A 254 5.04 -4.80 -8.61
CA PHE A 254 4.51 -5.80 -9.51
C PHE A 254 3.25 -6.39 -8.85
N SER A 255 2.15 -6.35 -9.58
CA SER A 255 0.86 -6.83 -9.11
C SER A 255 0.25 -7.77 -10.12
N PHE A 256 -0.36 -8.85 -9.63
CA PHE A 256 -1.06 -9.81 -10.49
C PHE A 256 -2.35 -10.32 -9.86
N LYS A 257 -3.32 -10.60 -10.73
CA LYS A 257 -4.63 -11.15 -10.41
C LYS A 257 -4.75 -12.58 -10.96
N LEU A 258 -5.21 -13.50 -10.11
CA LEU A 258 -5.48 -14.91 -10.40
C LEU A 258 -6.97 -15.14 -10.65
#